data_AF-G0TTX8-F1
#
_entry.id   AF-G0TTX8-F1
#
_cell.length_a   1.000
_cell.length_b   1.000
_cell.length_c   1.000
_cell.angle_alpha   90.00
_cell.angle_beta   90.00
_cell.angle_gamma   90.00
#
_symmetry.space_group_name_H-M   'P 1'
#
loop_
_entity.id
_entity.type
_entity.pdbx_description
1 polymer ?
#
loop_
_entity_poly.entity_id
_entity_poly.type
_entity_poly.pdbx_seq_one_letter_code
_entity_poly.pdbx_strand_id
1 'polypeptide(L)'
;MTEEGKVKGTPLLTEDQVQQLVTRLYEKALDQKNEKMQQLNDRFYPTVSQKRLPREAIDASVTRQVDQEMAKRRGWREEQQRCAERQLVSTKISSSELADSVGRLYTDSVAKKKANMQASRERYLFTAPEPVKKSQKEIREYVAQLSVPKKREFTVDEINKIYDLV
;
A
#
# COMPACT_ATOMS: atom_id res chain seq x y z
N MET A 1 4.35 -70.67 59.15
CA MET A 1 3.59 -69.69 58.35
C MET A 1 4.54 -68.58 57.96
N THR A 2 4.93 -68.55 56.69
CA THR A 2 5.55 -67.37 56.04
C THR A 2 5.36 -67.56 54.54
N GLU A 3 4.50 -66.71 53.97
CA GLU A 3 4.09 -66.68 52.57
C GLU A 3 5.23 -66.18 51.66
N GLU A 4 5.48 -66.89 50.57
CA GLU A 4 6.42 -66.47 49.51
C GLU A 4 5.77 -65.42 48.59
N GLY A 5 6.26 -64.19 48.68
CA GLY A 5 5.89 -63.09 47.78
C GLY A 5 6.47 -63.29 46.37
N LYS A 6 5.69 -63.87 45.48
CA LYS A 6 6.01 -64.05 44.05
C LYS A 6 5.92 -62.71 43.29
N VAL A 7 7.04 -62.02 43.12
CA VAL A 7 7.14 -60.83 42.24
C VAL A 7 6.96 -61.29 40.79
N LYS A 8 5.82 -60.96 40.19
CA LYS A 8 5.53 -61.21 38.77
C LYS A 8 6.44 -60.31 37.93
N GLY A 9 7.50 -60.89 37.37
CA GLY A 9 8.38 -60.22 36.41
C GLY A 9 7.62 -59.81 35.15
N THR A 10 7.80 -58.57 34.71
CA THR A 10 7.42 -58.11 33.37
C THR A 10 8.09 -59.01 32.33
N PRO A 11 7.37 -59.47 31.30
CA PRO A 11 7.99 -60.28 30.25
C PRO A 11 9.08 -59.45 29.55
N LEU A 12 10.32 -59.93 29.56
CA LEU A 12 11.40 -59.33 28.77
C LEU A 12 11.02 -59.47 27.29
N LEU A 13 10.91 -58.33 26.60
CA LEU A 13 10.74 -58.29 25.15
C LEU A 13 11.93 -59.00 24.49
N THR A 14 11.67 -59.81 23.48
CA THR A 14 12.73 -60.35 22.61
C THR A 14 13.39 -59.22 21.83
N GLU A 15 14.65 -59.40 21.45
CA GLU A 15 15.43 -58.39 20.72
C GLU A 15 14.71 -57.90 19.44
N ASP A 16 14.06 -58.80 18.71
CA ASP A 16 13.25 -58.46 17.53
C ASP A 16 12.06 -57.54 17.86
N GLN A 17 11.39 -57.76 19.00
CA GLN A 17 10.29 -56.91 19.44
C GLN A 17 10.79 -55.51 19.87
N VAL A 18 11.97 -55.45 20.46
CA VAL A 18 12.64 -54.19 20.79
C VAL A 18 13.00 -53.43 19.51
N GLN A 19 13.57 -54.10 18.51
CA GLN A 19 13.89 -53.48 17.23
C GLN A 19 12.63 -52.95 16.52
N GLN A 20 11.56 -53.74 16.45
CA GLN A 20 10.29 -53.29 15.88
C GLN A 20 9.69 -52.09 16.61
N LEU A 21 9.80 -52.07 17.94
CA LEU A 21 9.37 -50.93 18.75
C LEU A 21 10.20 -49.68 18.47
N VAL A 22 11.52 -49.82 18.37
CA VAL A 22 12.44 -48.72 18.05
C VAL A 22 12.12 -48.15 16.67
N THR A 23 11.91 -49.00 15.66
CA THR A 23 11.56 -48.56 14.31
C THR A 23 10.24 -47.78 14.30
N ARG A 24 9.19 -48.29 14.97
CA ARG A 24 7.91 -47.58 15.07
C ARG A 24 8.03 -46.24 15.79
N LEU A 25 8.79 -46.18 16.87
CA LEU A 25 8.99 -44.92 17.62
C LEU A 25 9.76 -43.91 16.78
N TYR A 26 10.75 -44.38 16.01
CA TYR A 26 11.51 -43.55 15.09
C TYR A 26 10.65 -42.99 13.96
N GLU A 27 9.85 -43.84 13.30
CA GLU A 27 8.91 -43.42 12.25
C GLU A 27 7.92 -42.38 12.79
N LYS A 28 7.31 -42.65 13.95
CA LYS A 28 6.38 -41.71 14.59
C LYS A 28 7.04 -40.37 14.93
N ALA A 29 8.30 -40.38 15.35
CA ALA A 29 9.05 -39.15 15.62
C ALA A 29 9.37 -38.37 14.34
N LEU A 30 9.66 -39.05 13.24
CA LEU A 30 9.84 -38.43 11.93
C LEU A 30 8.55 -37.78 11.44
N ASP A 31 7.41 -38.46 11.56
CA ASP A 31 6.11 -37.92 11.15
C ASP A 31 5.77 -36.65 11.92
N GLN A 32 5.92 -36.67 13.25
CA GLN A 32 5.71 -35.48 14.10
C GLN A 32 6.63 -34.32 13.72
N LYS A 33 7.90 -34.61 13.38
CA LYS A 33 8.84 -33.58 12.93
C LYS A 33 8.43 -33.01 11.58
N ASN A 34 8.02 -33.87 10.64
CA ASN A 34 7.59 -33.48 9.31
C ASN A 34 6.34 -32.59 9.37
N GLU A 35 5.34 -32.98 10.16
CA GLU A 35 4.13 -32.18 10.40
C GLU A 35 4.49 -30.81 11.00
N LYS A 36 5.36 -30.78 12.01
CA LYS A 36 5.81 -29.52 12.63
C LYS A 36 6.56 -28.64 11.64
N MET A 37 7.40 -29.22 10.78
CA MET A 37 8.10 -28.48 9.73
C MET A 37 7.12 -27.91 8.70
N GLN A 38 6.10 -28.67 8.29
CA GLN A 38 5.05 -28.17 7.40
C GLN A 38 4.29 -27.00 8.02
N GLN A 39 3.85 -27.12 9.29
CA GLN A 39 3.18 -26.04 10.01
C GLN A 39 4.03 -24.77 10.11
N LEU A 40 5.34 -24.91 10.37
CA LEU A 40 6.25 -23.77 10.38
C LEU A 40 6.42 -23.18 8.98
N ASN A 41 6.51 -24.02 7.95
CA ASN A 41 6.61 -23.57 6.57
C ASN A 41 5.36 -22.79 6.14
N ASP A 42 4.16 -23.29 6.44
CA ASP A 42 2.90 -22.60 6.16
C ASP A 42 2.77 -21.29 6.94
N ARG A 43 3.32 -21.25 8.18
CA ARG A 43 3.31 -20.04 9.02
C ARG A 43 4.29 -18.97 8.54
N PHE A 44 5.52 -19.35 8.16
CA PHE A 44 6.57 -18.42 7.80
C PHE A 44 6.60 -18.08 6.31
N TYR A 45 6.20 -19.03 5.46
CA TYR A 45 6.16 -18.91 4.01
C TYR A 45 4.80 -19.36 3.48
N PRO A 46 3.71 -18.60 3.73
CA PRO A 46 2.42 -18.89 3.15
C PRO A 46 2.55 -18.89 1.63
N THR A 47 2.39 -20.05 1.00
CA THR A 47 2.41 -20.20 -0.45
C THR A 47 1.14 -19.59 -1.02
N VAL A 48 1.17 -18.29 -1.30
CA VAL A 48 0.05 -17.62 -1.96
C VAL A 48 0.03 -18.09 -3.42
N SER A 49 -1.12 -18.59 -3.86
CA SER A 49 -1.30 -18.98 -5.26
C SER A 49 -1.11 -17.77 -6.17
N GLN A 50 -0.42 -17.97 -7.29
CA GLN A 50 -0.23 -16.91 -8.27
C GLN A 50 -1.59 -16.48 -8.80
N LYS A 51 -2.01 -15.25 -8.48
CA LYS A 51 -3.21 -14.64 -9.07
C LYS A 51 -2.96 -14.42 -10.56
N ARG A 52 -3.48 -15.30 -11.38
CA ARG A 52 -3.47 -15.16 -12.85
C ARG A 52 -4.74 -14.45 -13.29
N LEU A 53 -4.59 -13.48 -14.19
CA LEU A 53 -5.73 -12.86 -14.85
C LEU A 53 -6.40 -13.88 -15.78
N PRO A 54 -7.74 -13.81 -15.95
CA PRO A 54 -8.42 -14.62 -16.94
C PRO A 54 -7.91 -14.24 -18.34
N ARG A 55 -7.81 -15.23 -19.23
CA ARG A 55 -7.28 -15.06 -20.59
C ARG A 55 -8.00 -13.95 -21.36
N GLU A 56 -9.31 -13.88 -21.20
CA GLU A 56 -10.15 -12.84 -21.81
C GLU A 56 -9.73 -11.41 -21.41
N ALA A 57 -9.34 -11.20 -20.15
CA ALA A 57 -8.88 -9.90 -19.69
C ALA A 57 -7.49 -9.54 -20.25
N ILE A 58 -6.64 -10.54 -20.46
CA ILE A 58 -5.33 -10.37 -21.10
C ILE A 58 -5.55 -10.00 -22.58
N ASP A 59 -6.37 -10.77 -23.28
CA ASP A 59 -6.65 -10.57 -24.71
C ASP A 59 -7.30 -9.20 -24.95
N ALA A 60 -8.26 -8.79 -24.11
CA ALA A 60 -8.88 -7.46 -24.18
C ALA A 60 -7.88 -6.31 -23.91
N SER A 61 -6.89 -6.54 -23.04
CA SER A 61 -5.84 -5.54 -22.80
C SER A 61 -4.89 -5.43 -23.99
N VAL A 62 -4.52 -6.56 -24.60
CA VAL A 62 -3.63 -6.60 -25.77
C VAL A 62 -4.30 -5.92 -26.97
N THR A 63 -5.56 -6.24 -27.27
CA THR A 63 -6.29 -5.60 -28.37
C THR A 63 -6.36 -4.09 -28.19
N ARG A 64 -6.72 -3.61 -27.00
CA ARG A 64 -6.74 -2.17 -26.70
C ARG A 64 -5.38 -1.50 -26.92
N GLN A 65 -4.29 -2.13 -26.50
CA GLN A 65 -2.94 -1.57 -26.68
C GLN A 65 -2.56 -1.49 -28.16
N VAL A 66 -2.85 -2.55 -28.92
CA VAL A 66 -2.61 -2.59 -30.36
C VAL A 66 -3.45 -1.52 -31.07
N ASP A 67 -4.73 -1.39 -30.73
CA ASP A 67 -5.62 -0.40 -31.33
C ASP A 67 -5.14 1.03 -31.08
N GLN A 68 -4.69 1.34 -29.86
CA GLN A 68 -4.11 2.63 -29.52
C GLN A 68 -2.84 2.91 -30.31
N GLU A 69 -1.93 1.94 -30.42
CA GLU A 69 -0.72 2.09 -31.22
C GLU A 69 -1.02 2.27 -32.70
N MET A 70 -1.96 1.49 -33.24
CA MET A 70 -2.38 1.61 -34.63
C MET A 70 -3.06 2.96 -34.91
N ALA A 71 -3.85 3.48 -33.97
CA ALA A 71 -4.43 4.82 -34.07
C ALA A 71 -3.35 5.91 -34.11
N LYS A 72 -2.34 5.84 -33.23
CA LYS A 72 -1.20 6.77 -33.26
C LYS A 72 -0.46 6.70 -34.59
N ARG A 73 -0.18 5.50 -35.10
CA ARG A 73 0.51 5.29 -36.38
C ARG A 73 -0.31 5.80 -37.57
N ARG A 74 -1.64 5.68 -37.53
CA ARG A 74 -2.53 6.28 -38.55
C ARG A 74 -2.43 7.80 -38.49
N GLY A 75 -2.63 8.40 -37.32
CA GLY A 75 -2.53 9.86 -37.16
C GLY A 75 -1.17 10.42 -37.56
N TRP A 76 -0.08 9.73 -37.24
CA TRP A 76 1.27 10.13 -37.68
C TRP A 76 1.41 10.10 -39.21
N ARG A 77 0.92 9.04 -39.87
CA ARG A 77 0.96 8.94 -41.33
C ARG A 77 0.11 10.02 -42.00
N GLU A 78 -1.08 10.27 -41.48
CA GLU A 78 -1.97 11.32 -41.97
C GLU A 78 -1.33 12.70 -41.83
N GLU A 79 -0.73 13.04 -40.68
CA GLU A 79 -0.07 14.34 -40.51
C GLU A 79 1.18 14.46 -41.39
N GLN A 80 1.93 13.37 -41.59
CA GLN A 80 3.06 13.36 -42.53
C GLN A 80 2.60 13.62 -43.98
N GLN A 81 1.52 12.97 -44.41
CA GLN A 81 0.92 13.23 -45.72
C GLN A 81 0.46 14.69 -45.83
N ARG A 82 -0.22 15.21 -44.80
CA ARG A 82 -0.68 16.59 -44.78
C ARG A 82 0.48 17.61 -44.78
N CYS A 83 1.58 17.30 -44.08
CA CYS A 83 2.79 18.10 -44.12
C CYS A 83 3.45 18.07 -45.50
N ALA A 84 3.52 16.90 -46.13
CA ALA A 84 4.06 16.75 -47.49
C ALA A 84 3.21 17.53 -48.51
N GLU A 85 1.89 17.43 -48.45
CA GLU A 85 0.95 18.22 -49.27
C GLU A 85 1.15 19.73 -49.07
N ARG A 86 1.32 20.19 -47.82
CA ARG A 86 1.60 21.61 -47.53
C ARG A 86 2.96 22.06 -48.03
N GLN A 87 3.98 21.20 -47.99
CA GLN A 87 5.31 21.52 -48.53
C GLN A 87 5.29 21.68 -50.05
N LEU A 88 4.45 20.90 -50.75
CA LEU A 88 4.22 21.08 -52.20
C LEU A 88 3.58 22.44 -52.52
N VAL A 89 2.83 23.02 -51.58
CA VAL A 89 2.19 24.34 -51.69
C VAL A 89 3.02 25.42 -50.98
N SER A 90 4.35 25.27 -50.95
CA SER A 90 5.32 26.20 -50.35
C SER A 90 5.05 27.66 -50.77
N THR A 91 4.33 28.40 -49.94
CA THR A 91 4.17 29.85 -50.04
C THR A 91 5.23 30.49 -49.15
N LYS A 92 6.02 31.40 -49.73
CA LYS A 92 7.01 32.16 -48.98
C LYS A 92 6.25 33.07 -48.00
N ILE A 93 6.39 32.81 -46.70
CA ILE A 93 5.81 33.64 -45.65
C ILE A 93 6.49 35.02 -45.70
N SER A 94 5.69 36.08 -45.72
CA SER A 94 6.20 37.45 -45.70
C SER A 94 6.74 37.81 -44.31
N SER A 95 7.64 38.80 -44.24
CA SER A 95 8.15 39.30 -42.96
C SER A 95 7.05 39.85 -42.04
N SER A 96 5.97 40.40 -42.62
CA SER A 96 4.82 40.90 -41.86
C SER A 96 4.02 39.78 -41.20
N GLU A 97 3.75 38.69 -41.92
CA GLU A 97 3.04 37.52 -41.38
C GLU A 97 3.86 36.80 -40.31
N LEU A 98 5.19 36.77 -40.47
CA LEU A 98 6.08 36.24 -39.45
C LEU A 98 6.03 37.08 -38.17
N ALA A 99 6.08 38.42 -38.30
CA ALA A 99 5.99 39.33 -37.15
C ALA A 99 4.64 39.19 -36.42
N ASP A 100 3.54 39.09 -37.17
CA ASP A 100 2.21 38.87 -36.61
C ASP A 100 2.09 37.52 -35.89
N SER A 101 2.64 36.46 -36.47
CA SER A 101 2.66 35.12 -35.87
C SER A 101 3.46 35.11 -34.55
N VAL A 102 4.65 35.72 -34.56
CA VAL A 102 5.50 35.86 -33.37
C VAL A 102 4.79 36.70 -32.30
N GLY A 103 4.15 37.80 -32.69
CA GLY A 103 3.36 38.64 -31.80
C GLY A 103 2.24 37.85 -31.10
N ARG A 104 1.45 37.09 -31.85
CA ARG A 104 0.38 36.23 -31.32
C ARG A 104 0.90 35.16 -30.37
N LEU A 105 1.96 34.45 -30.76
CA LEU A 105 2.58 33.43 -29.92
C LEU A 105 3.10 34.00 -28.61
N TYR A 106 3.70 35.18 -28.67
CA TYR A 106 4.16 35.89 -27.47
C TYR A 106 2.99 36.26 -26.56
N THR A 107 1.94 36.88 -27.09
CA THR A 107 0.76 37.27 -26.29
C THR A 107 0.08 36.07 -25.65
N ASP A 108 -0.08 34.98 -26.39
CA ASP A 108 -0.71 33.74 -25.90
C ASP A 108 0.13 33.09 -24.80
N SER A 109 1.46 33.07 -24.97
CA SER A 109 2.37 32.53 -23.97
C SER A 109 2.34 33.32 -22.65
N VAL A 110 2.28 34.66 -22.74
CA VAL A 110 2.17 35.55 -21.58
C VAL A 110 0.83 35.37 -20.88
N ALA A 111 -0.27 35.27 -21.64
CA ALA A 111 -1.60 35.01 -21.10
C ALA A 111 -1.65 33.66 -20.36
N LYS A 112 -1.11 32.60 -20.97
CA LYS A 112 -1.03 31.27 -20.35
C LYS A 112 -0.20 31.28 -19.07
N LYS A 113 0.94 31.99 -19.07
CA LYS A 113 1.78 32.15 -17.87
C LYS A 113 1.04 32.88 -16.74
N LYS A 114 0.30 33.94 -17.07
CA LYS A 114 -0.52 34.69 -16.09
C LYS A 114 -1.62 33.80 -15.49
N ALA A 115 -2.34 33.05 -16.34
CA ALA A 115 -3.38 32.11 -15.89
C ALA A 115 -2.81 31.02 -14.97
N ASN A 116 -1.67 30.41 -15.35
CA ASN A 116 -1.01 29.40 -14.53
C ASN A 116 -0.55 29.95 -13.17
N MET A 117 -0.02 31.18 -13.15
CA MET A 117 0.39 31.84 -11.92
C MET A 117 -0.80 32.13 -11.00
N GLN A 118 -1.94 32.57 -11.54
CA GLN A 118 -3.17 32.78 -10.77
C GLN A 118 -3.70 31.45 -10.20
N ALA A 119 -3.82 30.41 -11.03
CA ALA A 119 -4.25 29.09 -10.57
C ALA A 119 -3.30 28.49 -9.52
N SER A 120 -2.00 28.76 -9.61
CA SER A 120 -1.02 28.36 -8.60
C SER A 120 -1.21 29.11 -7.29
N ARG A 121 -1.47 30.42 -7.34
CA ARG A 121 -1.80 31.22 -6.15
C ARG A 121 -3.06 30.71 -5.48
N GLU A 122 -4.14 30.44 -6.23
CA GLU A 122 -5.38 29.91 -5.64
C GLU A 122 -5.17 28.56 -4.95
N ARG A 123 -4.34 27.68 -5.52
CA ARG A 123 -4.10 26.34 -4.98
C ARG A 123 -3.15 26.30 -3.79
N TYR A 124 -2.14 27.17 -3.79
CA TYR A 124 -1.00 27.05 -2.87
C TYR A 124 -0.77 28.28 -1.99
N LEU A 125 -1.49 29.38 -2.22
CA LEU A 125 -1.44 30.51 -1.30
C LEU A 125 -2.25 30.12 -0.05
N PHE A 126 -1.53 29.92 1.05
CA PHE A 126 -2.14 29.68 2.35
C PHE A 126 -3.02 30.87 2.71
N THR A 127 -4.33 30.66 2.64
CA THR A 127 -5.30 31.62 3.16
C THR A 127 -5.42 31.31 4.65
N ALA A 128 -4.80 32.14 5.49
CA ALA A 128 -4.92 31.97 6.93
C ALA A 128 -6.40 31.99 7.32
N PRO A 129 -6.88 31.05 8.15
CA PRO A 129 -8.25 31.09 8.61
C PRO A 129 -8.51 32.41 9.32
N GLU A 130 -9.68 33.00 9.08
CA GLU A 130 -10.03 34.25 9.75
C GLU A 130 -9.93 34.08 11.27
N PRO A 131 -9.30 35.03 11.99
CA PRO A 131 -9.15 34.91 13.42
C PRO A 131 -10.53 34.93 14.08
N VAL A 132 -10.92 33.78 14.65
CA VAL A 132 -12.18 33.65 15.39
C VAL A 132 -12.08 34.48 16.67
N LYS A 133 -12.71 35.66 16.67
CA LYS A 133 -12.81 36.52 17.85
C LYS A 133 -13.84 35.93 18.80
N LYS A 134 -13.38 35.12 19.76
CA LYS A 134 -14.24 34.62 20.85
C LYS A 134 -14.53 35.72 21.87
N SER A 135 -15.73 35.70 22.43
CA SER A 135 -16.10 36.64 23.48
C SER A 135 -15.30 36.35 24.76
N GLN A 136 -15.02 37.39 25.57
CA GLN A 136 -14.28 37.20 26.83
C GLN A 136 -14.99 36.24 27.80
N LYS A 137 -16.32 36.10 27.70
CA LYS A 137 -17.11 35.19 28.52
C LYS A 137 -16.83 33.73 28.17
N GLU A 138 -16.84 33.38 26.88
CA GLU A 138 -16.51 32.03 26.39
C GLU A 138 -15.09 31.61 26.78
N ILE A 139 -14.14 32.55 26.73
CA ILE A 139 -12.75 32.28 27.12
C ILE A 139 -12.68 31.97 28.63
N ARG A 140 -13.36 32.76 29.45
CA ARG A 140 -13.39 32.57 30.91
C ARG A 140 -14.06 31.25 31.29
N GLU A 141 -15.16 30.89 30.64
CA GLU A 141 -15.86 29.63 30.87
C GLU A 141 -15.00 28.42 30.49
N TYR A 142 -14.32 28.48 29.34
CA TYR A 142 -13.42 27.42 28.91
C TYR A 142 -12.23 27.24 29.86
N VAL A 143 -11.62 28.35 30.31
CA VAL A 143 -10.53 28.30 31.30
C VAL A 143 -11.02 27.75 32.64
N ALA A 144 -12.22 28.12 33.08
CA ALA A 144 -12.80 27.60 34.31
C ALA A 144 -12.99 26.07 34.22
N GLN A 145 -13.46 25.54 33.09
CA GLN A 145 -13.59 24.09 32.89
C GLN A 145 -12.24 23.36 32.92
N LEU A 146 -11.19 23.94 32.34
CA LEU A 146 -9.84 23.37 32.36
C LEU A 146 -9.18 23.42 33.74
N SER A 147 -9.55 24.40 34.57
CA SER A 147 -8.98 24.58 35.90
C SER A 147 -9.49 23.56 36.93
N VAL A 148 -10.60 22.87 36.65
CA VAL A 148 -11.17 21.87 37.58
C VAL A 148 -10.50 20.51 37.33
N PRO A 149 -9.88 19.88 38.35
CA PRO A 149 -9.33 18.54 38.22
C PRO A 149 -10.42 17.54 37.80
N LYS A 150 -10.16 16.80 36.73
CA LYS A 150 -11.13 15.86 36.13
C LYS A 150 -11.53 14.72 37.07
N LYS A 151 -10.65 14.35 38.01
CA LYS A 151 -10.86 13.32 39.03
C LYS A 151 -10.30 13.82 40.35
N ARG A 152 -11.07 13.68 41.43
CA ARG A 152 -10.69 14.12 42.79
C ARG A 152 -10.33 12.97 43.73
N GLU A 153 -10.83 11.76 43.46
CA GLU A 153 -10.57 10.57 44.25
C GLU A 153 -9.83 9.54 43.40
N PHE A 154 -8.71 9.02 43.89
CA PHE A 154 -7.88 8.04 43.20
C PHE A 154 -7.79 6.76 44.04
N THR A 155 -7.82 5.61 43.38
CA THR A 155 -7.59 4.32 44.05
C THR A 155 -6.09 4.08 44.21
N VAL A 156 -5.70 3.24 45.18
CA VAL A 156 -4.29 2.94 45.47
C VAL A 156 -3.56 2.37 44.25
N ASP A 157 -4.23 1.52 43.47
CA ASP A 157 -3.67 0.96 42.24
C ASP A 157 -3.40 2.02 41.16
N GLU A 158 -4.25 3.04 41.05
CA GLU A 158 -4.05 4.15 40.11
C GLU A 158 -2.90 5.05 40.54
N ILE A 159 -2.76 5.29 41.85
CA ILE A 159 -1.65 6.05 42.42
C ILE A 159 -0.34 5.30 42.18
N ASN A 160 -0.31 4.00 42.46
CA ASN A 160 0.86 3.16 42.22
C ASN A 160 1.27 3.16 40.74
N LYS A 161 0.30 3.16 39.83
CA LYS A 161 0.54 3.27 38.38
C LYS A 161 1.03 4.66 37.94
N ILE A 162 0.66 5.74 38.63
CA ILE A 162 1.15 7.10 38.31
C ILE A 162 2.59 7.30 38.79
N TYR A 163 2.94 6.70 39.92
CA TYR A 163 4.27 6.80 40.53
C TYR A 163 5.22 5.66 40.15
N ASP A 164 4.83 4.81 39.21
CA ASP A 164 5.57 3.60 38.77
C ASP A 164 6.03 2.73 39.95
N LEU A 165 5.20 2.67 41.00
CA LEU A 165 5.41 1.84 42.18
C LEU A 165 4.67 0.50 41.99
N VAL A 166 5.04 -0.25 40.94
CA VAL A 166 4.86 -1.71 40.66
C VAL A 166 5.19 -1.97 39.20
#